data_AF-A0A967XZI9-F1
#
_entry.id   AF-A0A967XZI9-F1
#
_cell.length_a   1.000
_cell.length_b   1.000
_cell.length_c   1.000
_cell.angle_alpha   90.00
_cell.angle_beta   90.00
_cell.angle_gamma   90.00
#
_symmetry.space_group_name_H-M   'P 1'
#
loop_
_entity.id
_entity.type
_entity.pdbx_description
1 polymer ?
#
loop_
_entity_poly.entity_id
_entity_poly.type
_entity_poly.pdbx_seq_one_letter_code
_entity_poly.pdbx_strand_id
1 'polypeptide(L)'
;IAFLIPKSVLAFNSHPVRLLVIEVSAFMFGIIVLFGLVTLFKRRMTNPRLRLRHITTRMDIVIEVLLILQVIIGLLIALLYRWGSSWFAAVLTPYLKSIFMLQPDISAVSPMPWLIKLHIIGAYLIFMLIPFSRLVHLLVAPLHYLWRPYQRVIWNTPRRKVRDPKSRWSFTNPMNN
;
A
#
# COMPACT_ATOMS: atom_id res chain seq x y z
N ILE A 1 11.35 -6.82 0.84
CA ILE A 1 12.61 -7.51 0.45
C ILE A 1 13.73 -7.19 1.44
N ALA A 2 14.10 -5.92 1.65
CA ALA A 2 15.12 -5.54 2.64
C ALA A 2 14.84 -6.06 4.07
N PHE A 3 13.57 -6.02 4.48
CA PHE A 3 13.15 -6.55 5.78
C PHE A 3 13.37 -8.07 5.95
N LEU A 4 13.19 -8.85 4.88
CA LEU A 4 13.27 -10.32 4.93
C LEU A 4 14.71 -10.84 4.78
N ILE A 5 15.53 -10.17 3.97
CA ILE A 5 16.89 -10.63 3.65
C ILE A 5 17.88 -9.45 3.61
N PRO A 6 18.20 -8.84 4.78
CA PRO A 6 19.04 -7.62 4.83
C PRO A 6 20.46 -7.86 4.30
N LYS A 7 21.05 -9.03 4.57
CA LYS A 7 22.40 -9.37 4.10
C LYS A 7 22.50 -9.40 2.57
N SER A 8 21.49 -9.94 1.89
CA SER A 8 21.47 -9.99 0.41
C SER A 8 21.28 -8.60 -0.20
N VAL A 9 20.50 -7.72 0.44
CA VAL A 9 20.38 -6.32 0.00
C VAL A 9 21.72 -5.59 0.14
N LEU A 10 22.41 -5.76 1.27
CA LEU A 10 23.74 -5.17 1.47
C LEU A 10 24.76 -5.71 0.46
N ALA A 11 24.74 -7.01 0.17
CA ALA A 11 25.60 -7.62 -0.84
C ALA A 11 25.26 -7.15 -2.27
N PHE A 12 24.00 -6.87 -2.57
CA PHE A 12 23.61 -6.29 -3.86
C PHE A 12 24.07 -4.83 -3.99
N ASN A 13 23.94 -4.07 -2.91
CA ASN A 13 24.30 -2.66 -2.80
C ASN A 13 25.81 -2.42 -2.73
N SER A 14 26.64 -3.46 -2.55
CA SER A 14 28.11 -3.32 -2.53
C SER A 14 28.66 -2.84 -3.88
N HIS A 15 27.95 -3.11 -4.98
CA HIS A 15 28.29 -2.58 -6.30
C HIS A 15 27.71 -1.17 -6.48
N PRO A 16 28.56 -0.13 -6.67
CA PRO A 16 28.11 1.28 -6.70
C PRO A 16 27.06 1.57 -7.78
N VAL A 17 27.18 0.95 -8.96
CA VAL A 17 26.24 1.14 -10.07
C VAL A 17 24.85 0.61 -9.69
N ARG A 18 24.77 -0.57 -9.07
CA ARG A 18 23.49 -1.18 -8.65
C ARG A 18 22.81 -0.36 -7.57
N LEU A 19 23.60 0.12 -6.62
CA LEU A 19 23.12 1.00 -5.56
C LEU A 19 22.56 2.31 -6.13
N LEU A 20 23.28 2.96 -7.05
CA LEU A 20 22.80 4.17 -7.71
C LEU A 20 21.50 3.94 -8.49
N VAL A 21 21.40 2.83 -9.23
CA VAL A 21 20.18 2.48 -9.97
C VAL A 21 18.99 2.36 -9.01
N ILE A 22 19.15 1.71 -7.86
CA ILE A 22 18.08 1.59 -6.86
C ILE A 22 17.70 2.96 -6.29
N GLU A 23 18.67 3.75 -5.83
CA GLU A 23 18.41 5.05 -5.20
C GLU A 23 17.71 6.01 -6.16
N VAL A 24 18.21 6.12 -7.41
CA VAL A 24 17.65 7.03 -8.42
C VAL A 24 16.27 6.57 -8.85
N SER A 25 16.08 5.28 -9.14
CA SER A 25 14.77 4.77 -9.55
C SER A 25 13.72 4.92 -8.43
N ALA A 26 14.07 4.59 -7.19
CA ALA A 26 13.18 4.76 -6.04
C ALA A 26 12.81 6.24 -5.83
N PHE A 27 13.78 7.15 -5.97
CA PHE A 27 13.54 8.58 -5.87
C PHE A 27 12.60 9.09 -6.98
N MET A 28 12.83 8.68 -8.23
CA MET A 28 11.94 9.01 -9.35
C MET A 28 10.51 8.51 -9.12
N PHE A 29 10.34 7.26 -8.68
CA PHE A 29 9.00 6.75 -8.33
C PHE A 29 8.36 7.53 -7.19
N GLY A 30 9.14 7.95 -6.18
CA GLY A 30 8.65 8.83 -5.11
C GLY A 30 8.11 10.17 -5.62
N ILE A 31 8.78 10.80 -6.59
CA ILE A 31 8.31 12.04 -7.24
C ILE A 31 7.00 11.78 -8.01
N ILE A 32 6.92 10.68 -8.76
CA ILE A 32 5.71 10.31 -9.51
C ILE A 32 4.53 10.10 -8.55
N VAL A 33 4.75 9.42 -7.43
CA VAL A 33 3.73 9.24 -6.38
C VAL A 33 3.30 10.57 -5.78
N LEU A 34 4.24 11.47 -5.47
CA LEU A 34 3.92 12.79 -4.94
C LEU A 34 3.05 13.59 -5.92
N PHE A 35 3.42 13.59 -7.21
CA PHE A 35 2.63 14.24 -8.26
C PHE A 35 1.21 13.65 -8.36
N GLY A 36 1.09 12.32 -8.34
CA GLY A 36 -0.20 11.63 -8.34
C GLY A 36 -1.07 12.01 -7.14
N LEU A 37 -0.50 12.06 -5.94
CA LEU A 37 -1.23 12.45 -4.73
C LEU A 37 -1.66 13.92 -4.75
N VAL A 38 -0.77 14.84 -5.17
CA VAL A 38 -1.09 16.27 -5.26
C VAL A 38 -2.19 16.53 -6.29
N THR A 39 -2.15 15.85 -7.43
CA THR A 39 -3.20 15.97 -8.47
C THR A 39 -4.55 15.40 -8.00
N LEU A 40 -4.55 14.28 -7.29
CA LEU A 40 -5.75 13.72 -6.66
C LEU A 40 -6.33 14.66 -5.60
N PHE A 41 -5.48 15.21 -4.74
CA PHE A 41 -5.89 16.14 -3.70
C PHE A 41 -6.49 17.41 -4.30
N LYS A 42 -5.82 17.99 -5.31
CA LYS A 42 -6.35 19.15 -6.06
C LYS A 42 -7.69 18.82 -6.68
N ARG A 43 -7.81 17.69 -7.39
CA ARG A 43 -9.05 17.25 -8.02
C ARG A 43 -10.19 17.08 -7.00
N ARG A 44 -9.88 16.58 -5.80
CA ARG A 44 -10.87 16.42 -4.72
C ARG A 44 -11.37 17.75 -4.19
N MET A 45 -10.49 18.74 -4.05
CA MET A 45 -10.85 20.07 -3.53
C MET A 45 -11.58 20.93 -4.56
N THR A 46 -11.20 20.85 -5.84
CA THR A 46 -11.75 21.71 -6.89
C THR A 46 -13.02 21.18 -7.53
N ASN A 47 -13.23 19.86 -7.58
CA ASN A 47 -14.40 19.29 -8.26
C ASN A 47 -15.63 19.29 -7.32
N PRO A 48 -16.69 20.06 -7.63
CA PRO A 48 -17.86 20.19 -6.76
C PRO A 48 -18.53 18.85 -6.46
N ARG A 49 -18.49 17.90 -7.41
CA ARG A 49 -19.08 16.56 -7.25
C ARG A 49 -18.34 15.75 -6.20
N LEU A 50 -17.01 15.81 -6.17
CA LEU A 50 -16.18 15.02 -5.25
C LEU A 50 -16.11 15.64 -3.85
N ARG A 51 -16.30 16.97 -3.77
CA ARG A 51 -16.34 17.71 -2.51
C ARG A 51 -17.62 17.46 -1.70
N LEU A 52 -18.66 16.90 -2.32
CA LEU A 52 -19.88 16.52 -1.62
C LEU A 52 -19.54 15.54 -0.48
N ARG A 53 -20.01 15.87 0.73
CA ARG A 53 -19.70 15.16 1.97
C ARG A 53 -20.20 13.71 2.00
N HIS A 54 -21.13 13.37 1.11
CA HIS A 54 -21.60 11.99 0.90
C HIS A 54 -20.58 11.11 0.16
N ILE A 55 -19.65 11.71 -0.59
CA ILE A 55 -18.67 10.99 -1.41
C ILE A 55 -17.28 11.02 -0.77
N THR A 56 -16.90 12.14 -0.15
CA THR A 56 -15.62 12.30 0.57
C THR A 56 -15.89 12.50 2.07
N THR A 57 -15.30 11.63 2.89
CA THR A 57 -15.33 11.75 4.35
C THR A 57 -14.16 12.60 4.85
N ARG A 58 -14.25 13.14 6.07
CA ARG A 58 -13.13 13.88 6.69
C ARG A 58 -11.87 13.02 6.81
N MET A 59 -12.05 11.73 7.09
CA MET A 59 -10.95 10.78 7.21
C MET A 59 -10.19 10.60 5.89
N ASP A 60 -10.88 10.69 4.75
CA ASP A 60 -10.23 10.61 3.43
C ASP A 60 -9.28 11.77 3.18
N ILE A 61 -9.62 12.97 3.65
CA ILE A 61 -8.77 14.15 3.54
C ILE A 61 -7.58 14.01 4.50
N VAL A 62 -7.82 13.58 5.74
CA VAL A 62 -6.75 13.39 6.74
C VAL A 62 -5.73 12.38 6.24
N ILE A 63 -6.16 11.22 5.72
CA ILE A 63 -5.24 10.20 5.25
C ILE A 63 -4.49 10.63 3.98
N GLU A 64 -5.16 11.34 3.07
CA GLU A 64 -4.53 11.84 1.84
C GLU A 64 -3.46 12.90 2.17
N VAL A 65 -3.74 13.83 3.07
CA VAL A 65 -2.76 14.82 3.55
C VAL A 65 -1.60 14.13 4.27
N LEU A 66 -1.88 13.14 5.11
CA LEU A 66 -0.86 12.39 5.83
C LEU A 66 0.07 11.63 4.87
N LEU A 67 -0.48 11.02 3.80
CA LEU A 67 0.29 10.36 2.76
C LEU A 67 1.17 11.34 1.98
N ILE A 68 0.63 12.52 1.61
CA ILE A 68 1.42 13.57 0.94
C ILE A 68 2.59 13.99 1.82
N LEU A 69 2.32 14.31 3.10
CA LEU A 69 3.36 14.70 4.04
C LEU A 69 4.42 13.59 4.19
N GLN A 70 3.99 12.34 4.35
CA GLN A 70 4.88 11.19 4.48
C GLN A 70 5.80 11.03 3.27
N VAL A 71 5.27 11.20 2.05
CA VAL A 71 6.06 11.13 0.81
C VAL A 71 7.04 12.29 0.71
N ILE A 72 6.64 13.51 1.07
CA ILE A 72 7.54 14.68 1.10
C ILE A 72 8.72 14.43 2.05
N ILE A 73 8.43 13.97 3.28
CA ILE A 73 9.48 13.65 4.25
C ILE A 73 10.40 12.54 3.71
N GLY A 74 9.83 11.50 3.09
CA GLY A 74 10.61 10.41 2.50
C GLY A 74 11.56 10.90 1.38
N LEU A 75 11.09 11.80 0.52
CA LEU A 75 11.90 12.42 -0.53
C LEU A 75 13.00 13.32 0.07
N LEU A 76 12.70 14.08 1.12
CA LEU A 76 13.70 14.86 1.85
C LEU A 76 14.77 13.96 2.46
N ILE A 77 14.39 12.82 3.04
CA ILE A 77 15.34 11.83 3.56
C ILE A 77 16.23 11.30 2.44
N ALA A 78 15.66 10.93 1.29
CA ALA A 78 16.42 10.44 0.14
C ALA A 78 17.45 11.47 -0.38
N LEU A 79 17.12 12.77 -0.33
CA LEU A 79 18.02 13.85 -0.73
C LEU A 79 19.13 14.14 0.30
N LEU A 80 18.76 14.20 1.58
CA LEU A 80 19.66 14.65 2.65
C LEU A 80 20.52 13.51 3.23
N TYR A 81 19.98 12.28 3.26
CA TYR A 81 20.62 11.11 3.86
C TYR A 81 20.81 10.01 2.80
N ARG A 82 21.85 10.19 1.99
CA ARG A 82 22.20 9.30 0.87
C ARG A 82 22.34 7.84 1.31
N TRP A 83 22.19 6.94 0.34
CA TRP A 83 22.33 5.49 0.52
C TRP A 83 21.25 4.89 1.43
N GLY A 84 20.03 5.42 1.26
CA GLY A 84 18.79 5.02 1.94
C GLY A 84 18.65 3.51 2.08
N SER A 85 18.77 2.82 0.95
CA SER A 85 18.60 1.38 0.86
C SER A 85 19.61 0.58 1.71
N SER A 86 20.85 1.06 1.81
CA SER A 86 21.92 0.40 2.57
C SER A 86 21.74 0.59 4.07
N TRP A 87 21.60 1.84 4.54
CA TRP A 87 21.43 2.07 5.98
C TRP A 87 20.07 1.59 6.49
N PHE A 88 19.03 1.56 5.66
CA PHE A 88 17.74 0.93 6.01
C PHE A 88 17.92 -0.57 6.30
N ALA A 89 18.66 -1.28 5.44
CA ALA A 89 18.94 -2.70 5.63
C ALA A 89 19.83 -2.96 6.86
N ALA A 90 20.80 -2.07 7.13
CA ALA A 90 21.71 -2.20 8.25
C ALA A 90 21.10 -1.82 9.61
N VAL A 91 20.25 -0.79 9.66
CA VAL A 91 19.79 -0.17 10.91
C VAL A 91 18.30 -0.38 11.15
N LEU A 92 17.45 -0.04 10.17
CA LEU A 92 16.00 -0.06 10.37
C LEU A 92 15.43 -1.49 10.33
N THR A 93 16.03 -2.37 9.54
CA THR A 93 15.59 -3.77 9.46
C THR A 93 15.75 -4.52 10.80
N PRO A 94 16.91 -4.47 11.49
CA PRO A 94 17.03 -5.03 12.84
C PRO A 94 16.05 -4.40 13.84
N TYR A 95 15.87 -3.07 13.80
CA TYR A 95 14.89 -2.38 14.63
C TYR A 95 13.47 -2.93 14.45
N LEU A 96 12.99 -3.02 13.21
CA LEU A 96 11.66 -3.56 12.91
C LEU A 96 11.55 -5.03 13.35
N LYS A 97 12.59 -5.83 13.13
CA LYS A 97 12.64 -7.23 13.57
C LYS A 97 12.46 -7.36 15.09
N SER A 98 13.10 -6.47 15.86
CA SER A 98 13.02 -6.46 17.32
C SER A 98 11.57 -6.26 17.82
N ILE A 99 10.79 -5.41 17.13
CA ILE A 99 9.38 -5.19 17.42
C ILE A 99 8.55 -6.44 17.15
N PHE A 100 8.78 -7.13 16.02
CA PHE A 100 8.09 -8.37 15.71
C PHE A 100 8.47 -9.53 16.65
N MET A 101 9.68 -9.49 17.21
CA MET A 101 10.15 -10.41 18.25
C MET A 101 9.63 -10.05 19.65
N LEU A 102 8.82 -8.98 19.77
CA LEU A 102 8.30 -8.46 21.04
C LEU A 102 9.41 -8.07 22.04
N GLN A 103 10.59 -7.72 21.52
CA GLN A 103 11.75 -7.24 22.28
C GLN A 103 12.23 -5.92 21.65
N PRO A 104 11.49 -4.82 21.79
CA PRO A 104 11.77 -3.59 21.08
C PRO A 104 13.10 -2.97 21.51
N ASP A 105 14.06 -2.90 20.58
CA ASP A 105 15.35 -2.25 20.77
C ASP A 105 15.44 -0.96 19.94
N ILE A 106 15.40 0.18 20.61
CA ILE A 106 15.47 1.51 19.98
C ILE A 106 16.90 2.04 19.84
N SER A 107 17.92 1.32 20.33
CA SER A 107 19.31 1.79 20.37
C SER A 107 19.81 2.25 19.00
N ALA A 108 19.43 1.53 17.94
CA ALA A 108 19.84 1.81 16.58
C ALA A 108 19.12 3.01 15.94
N VAL A 109 17.89 3.34 16.40
CA VAL A 109 17.08 4.47 15.88
C VAL A 109 17.27 5.73 16.70
N SER A 110 17.62 5.61 17.99
CA SER A 110 17.86 6.73 18.90
C SER A 110 18.86 7.77 18.38
N PRO A 111 20.01 7.41 17.78
CA PRO A 111 20.96 8.40 17.26
C PRO A 111 20.55 8.97 15.89
N MET A 112 19.48 8.47 15.26
CA MET A 112 19.11 8.93 13.92
C MET A 112 18.61 10.39 13.93
N PRO A 113 18.81 11.11 12.81
CA PRO A 113 18.26 12.43 12.60
C PRO A 113 16.74 12.48 12.81
N TRP A 114 16.26 13.63 13.28
CA TRP A 114 14.85 13.83 13.61
C TRP A 114 13.92 13.59 12.40
N LEU A 115 14.36 13.90 11.18
CA LEU A 115 13.59 13.66 9.95
C LEU A 115 13.23 12.17 9.79
N ILE A 116 14.19 11.28 10.04
CA ILE A 116 13.99 9.83 9.94
C ILE A 116 13.03 9.35 11.02
N LYS A 117 13.19 9.84 12.26
CA LYS A 117 12.27 9.54 13.36
C LYS A 117 10.85 10.00 13.05
N LEU A 118 10.67 11.20 12.51
CA LEU A 118 9.36 11.73 12.11
C LEU A 118 8.72 10.86 11.03
N HIS A 119 9.50 10.42 10.03
CA HIS A 119 9.02 9.49 9.02
C HIS A 119 8.60 8.13 9.60
N ILE A 120 9.36 7.59 10.56
CA ILE A 120 8.99 6.34 11.26
C ILE A 120 7.67 6.51 12.03
N ILE A 121 7.52 7.60 12.78
CA ILE A 121 6.30 7.92 13.52
C ILE A 121 5.10 8.05 12.56
N GLY A 122 5.28 8.78 11.45
CA GLY A 122 4.26 8.93 10.42
C GLY A 122 3.85 7.60 9.79
N ALA A 123 4.79 6.68 9.59
CA ALA A 123 4.51 5.34 9.09
C ALA A 123 3.65 4.52 10.07
N TYR A 124 3.97 4.54 11.37
CA TYR A 124 3.14 3.88 12.38
C TYR A 124 1.75 4.50 12.50
N LEU A 125 1.64 5.83 12.39
CA LEU A 125 0.36 6.51 12.39
C LEU A 125 -0.52 6.07 11.20
N ILE A 126 0.05 6.02 9.99
CA ILE A 126 -0.67 5.51 8.81
C ILE A 126 -1.10 4.06 9.04
N PHE A 127 -0.21 3.21 9.56
CA PHE A 127 -0.52 1.81 9.83
C PHE A 127 -1.70 1.65 10.80
N MET A 128 -1.72 2.42 11.88
CA MET A 128 -2.81 2.45 12.86
C MET A 128 -4.13 2.93 12.24
N LEU A 129 -4.09 3.83 11.26
CA LEU A 129 -5.25 4.37 10.58
C LEU A 129 -5.78 3.48 9.43
N ILE A 130 -5.08 2.40 9.08
CA ILE A 130 -5.52 1.45 8.04
C ILE A 130 -6.97 0.99 8.25
N PRO A 131 -7.36 0.37 9.39
CA PRO A 131 -8.72 -0.18 9.57
C PRO A 131 -9.82 0.89 9.59
N PHE A 132 -9.46 2.15 9.84
CA PHE A 132 -10.41 3.27 9.97
C PHE A 132 -10.50 4.14 8.71
N SER A 133 -9.78 3.79 7.64
CA SER A 133 -9.71 4.58 6.42
C SER A 133 -9.94 3.73 5.18
N ARG A 134 -10.04 4.38 4.01
CA ARG A 134 -10.10 3.68 2.72
C ARG A 134 -8.84 2.88 2.38
N LEU A 135 -7.78 2.97 3.19
CA LEU A 135 -6.58 2.15 3.00
C LEU A 135 -6.82 0.65 3.19
N VAL A 136 -7.93 0.24 3.82
CA VAL A 136 -8.32 -1.19 3.90
C VAL A 136 -8.38 -1.84 2.52
N HIS A 137 -8.69 -1.09 1.45
CA HIS A 137 -8.70 -1.62 0.09
C HIS A 137 -7.35 -2.21 -0.36
N LEU A 138 -6.23 -1.78 0.25
CA LEU A 138 -4.91 -2.38 0.01
C LEU A 138 -4.86 -3.87 0.37
N LEU A 139 -5.63 -4.30 1.38
CA LEU A 139 -5.67 -5.69 1.84
C LEU A 139 -6.47 -6.61 0.91
N VAL A 140 -7.27 -6.04 0.01
CA VAL A 140 -8.16 -6.79 -0.90
C VAL A 140 -7.65 -6.66 -2.34
N ALA A 141 -6.38 -6.99 -2.56
CA ALA A 141 -5.81 -7.01 -3.90
C ALA A 141 -6.46 -8.12 -4.76
N PRO A 142 -7.03 -7.79 -5.95
CA PRO A 142 -7.76 -8.76 -6.76
C PRO A 142 -6.83 -9.69 -7.57
N LEU A 143 -5.83 -10.31 -6.93
CA LEU A 143 -4.87 -11.19 -7.61
C LEU A 143 -5.53 -12.43 -8.21
N HIS A 144 -6.61 -12.91 -7.58
CA HIS A 144 -7.41 -14.04 -8.06
C HIS A 144 -8.06 -13.78 -9.43
N TYR A 145 -8.19 -12.52 -9.85
CA TYR A 145 -8.82 -12.16 -11.12
C TYR A 145 -8.00 -12.63 -12.34
N LEU A 146 -6.68 -12.78 -12.18
CA LEU A 146 -5.79 -13.27 -13.23
C LEU A 146 -6.11 -14.72 -13.66
N TRP A 147 -6.67 -15.52 -12.75
CA TRP A 147 -7.08 -16.91 -13.01
C TRP A 147 -8.60 -17.11 -12.97
N ARG A 148 -9.38 -16.03 -12.87
CA ARG A 148 -10.84 -16.11 -12.77
C ARG A 148 -11.44 -16.40 -14.15
N PRO A 149 -12.36 -17.37 -14.29
CA PRO A 149 -13.08 -17.56 -15.54
C PRO A 149 -13.91 -16.32 -15.87
N TYR A 150 -14.00 -15.98 -17.15
CA TYR A 150 -14.70 -14.78 -17.63
C TYR A 150 -16.14 -14.70 -17.12
N GLN A 151 -16.87 -15.82 -17.23
CA GLN A 151 -18.23 -15.94 -16.73
C GLN A 151 -18.25 -16.67 -15.38
N ARG A 152 -18.72 -15.96 -14.34
CA ARG A 152 -19.03 -16.56 -13.04
C ARG A 152 -20.53 -16.70 -12.88
N VAL A 153 -21.04 -17.92 -13.09
CA VAL A 153 -22.46 -18.24 -12.89
C VAL A 153 -22.66 -18.73 -11.46
N ILE A 154 -23.44 -17.99 -10.68
CA ILE A 154 -23.90 -18.38 -9.35
C ILE A 154 -25.32 -18.91 -9.52
N TRP A 155 -25.54 -20.18 -9.16
CA TRP A 155 -26.84 -20.82 -9.27
C TRP A 155 -27.56 -20.74 -7.93
N ASN A 156 -28.79 -20.20 -7.91
CA ASN A 156 -29.65 -20.21 -6.72
C ASN A 156 -30.44 -21.53 -6.56
N THR A 157 -30.34 -22.42 -7.57
CA THR A 157 -30.96 -23.74 -7.60
C THR A 157 -29.92 -24.84 -7.80
N PRO A 158 -30.14 -26.05 -7.25
CA PRO A 158 -29.19 -27.15 -7.42
C PRO A 158 -29.04 -27.50 -8.90
N ARG A 159 -27.79 -27.51 -9.39
CA ARG A 159 -27.43 -27.73 -10.82
C ARG A 159 -28.12 -28.96 -11.45
N ARG A 160 -28.38 -30.00 -10.65
CA ARG A 160 -29.09 -31.21 -11.08
C ARG A 160 -30.55 -30.95 -11.49
N LYS A 161 -31.27 -30.04 -10.81
CA LYS A 161 -32.66 -29.70 -11.14
C LYS A 161 -32.77 -28.91 -12.45
N VAL A 162 -31.82 -28.02 -12.73
CA VAL A 162 -31.81 -27.19 -13.95
C VAL A 162 -31.46 -27.99 -15.20
N ARG A 163 -30.62 -29.02 -15.05
CA ARG A 163 -30.15 -29.87 -16.15
C ARG A 163 -30.87 -31.23 -16.24
N ASP A 164 -32.01 -31.39 -15.57
CA ASP A 164 -32.76 -32.64 -15.61
C ASP A 164 -33.57 -32.75 -16.92
N PRO A 165 -33.24 -33.69 -17.82
CA PRO A 165 -33.98 -33.88 -19.08
C PRO A 165 -35.43 -34.35 -18.88
N LYS A 166 -35.78 -34.82 -17.67
CA LYS A 166 -37.18 -35.17 -17.32
C LYS A 166 -37.98 -33.98 -16.81
N SER A 167 -37.36 -32.81 -16.60
CA SER A 167 -38.09 -31.63 -16.16
C SER A 167 -39.01 -31.13 -17.28
N ARG A 168 -40.25 -30.77 -16.94
CA ARG A 168 -41.22 -30.25 -17.91
C ARG A 168 -40.72 -28.93 -18.47
N TRP A 169 -40.69 -28.83 -19.79
CA TRP A 169 -40.33 -27.59 -20.48
C TRP A 169 -41.31 -26.48 -20.09
N SER A 170 -40.76 -25.35 -19.62
CA SER A 170 -41.51 -24.21 -19.11
C SER A 170 -41.12 -22.98 -19.92
N PHE A 171 -42.11 -22.22 -20.41
CA PHE A 171 -41.86 -20.94 -21.09
C PHE A 171 -41.43 -19.83 -20.14
N THR A 172 -41.68 -20.00 -18.83
CA THR A 172 -41.21 -19.06 -17.82
C THR A 172 -39.81 -19.48 -17.38
N ASN A 173 -38.86 -18.55 -17.49
CA ASN A 173 -37.54 -18.72 -16.91
C ASN A 173 -37.71 -19.00 -15.40
N PRO A 174 -36.93 -19.94 -14.82
CA PRO A 174 -36.94 -20.14 -13.37
C PRO A 174 -36.62 -18.80 -12.71
N MET A 175 -37.61 -18.24 -12.01
CA MET A 175 -37.43 -16.98 -11.29
C MET A 175 -36.38 -17.21 -10.21
N ASN A 176 -35.30 -16.44 -10.26
CA ASN A 176 -34.44 -16.30 -9.09
C ASN A 176 -35.26 -15.50 -8.07
N ASN A 177 -35.71 -16.18 -7.00
CA ASN A 177 -36.08 -15.49 -5.77
C ASN A 177 -34.86 -14.76 -5.19
#